data_AF-A0A955X3X6-F1
#
_entry.id   AF-A0A955X3X6-F1
#
_cell.length_a   1.000
_cell.length_b   1.000
_cell.length_c   1.000
_cell.angle_alpha   90.00
_cell.angle_beta   90.00
_cell.angle_gamma   90.00
#
_symmetry.space_group_name_H-M   'P 1'
#
loop_
_entity.id
_entity.type
_entity.pdbx_description
1 polymer ?
#
loop_
_entity_poly.entity_id
_entity_poly.type
_entity_poly.pdbx_seq_one_letter_code
_entity_poly.pdbx_strand_id
1 'polypeptide(L)'
;MRWDYGSTKQLAWAHGLVILRMLIFGAVLLGVLRPLLTADLPRKTGSNPELLEQAILALMAVGFVLLFLVKIAKVTWKDLGFSREGLRRNLLTGVAVFAAGLVVIAVRFAIDGDPVSDIWQAALGYSTRQRLVIVLVGIHVVFGEEVLFRGYLQPGLRARFGPALAIGITSLIFAAYHVNFSPMGFLGNVLWGVIWGLARERSGSTVPSSVAHFLNWSVLGWL
;
A
#
# COMPACT_ATOMS: atom_id res chain seq x y z
N MET A 1 -19.93 -5.35 -11.72
CA MET A 1 -18.73 -6.20 -11.61
C MET A 1 -18.83 -7.37 -12.59
N ARG A 2 -17.70 -7.86 -13.12
CA ARG A 2 -17.64 -8.99 -14.07
C ARG A 2 -17.78 -10.36 -13.41
N TRP A 3 -17.34 -10.48 -12.15
CA TRP A 3 -17.41 -11.72 -11.36
C TRP A 3 -17.89 -11.38 -9.96
N ASP A 4 -18.72 -12.25 -9.38
CA ASP A 4 -19.23 -12.04 -8.03
C ASP A 4 -18.10 -12.21 -7.00
N TYR A 5 -18.10 -11.37 -5.97
CA TYR A 5 -17.14 -11.48 -4.87
C TYR A 5 -17.22 -12.86 -4.21
N GLY A 6 -16.05 -13.46 -3.97
CA GLY A 6 -15.93 -14.79 -3.38
C GLY A 6 -16.08 -15.94 -4.38
N SER A 7 -16.50 -15.68 -5.61
CA SER A 7 -16.45 -16.70 -6.67
C SER A 7 -15.01 -17.11 -6.96
N THR A 8 -14.80 -18.37 -7.37
CA THR A 8 -13.47 -18.87 -7.77
C THR A 8 -12.84 -18.01 -8.87
N LYS A 9 -13.65 -17.51 -9.83
CA LYS A 9 -13.18 -16.63 -10.91
C LYS A 9 -12.69 -15.28 -10.37
N GLN A 10 -13.43 -14.66 -9.45
CA GLN A 10 -13.04 -13.38 -8.84
C GLN A 10 -11.74 -13.53 -8.02
N LEU A 11 -11.63 -14.58 -7.21
CA LEU A 11 -10.43 -14.82 -6.42
C LEU A 11 -9.23 -15.17 -7.30
N ALA A 12 -9.38 -16.04 -8.29
CA ALA A 12 -8.30 -16.34 -9.24
C ALA A 12 -7.82 -15.08 -9.97
N TRP A 13 -8.75 -14.20 -10.38
CA TRP A 13 -8.41 -12.90 -10.95
C TRP A 13 -7.64 -12.01 -9.96
N ALA A 14 -8.10 -11.88 -8.71
CA ALA A 14 -7.45 -11.05 -7.70
C ALA A 14 -6.00 -11.50 -7.42
N HIS A 15 -5.76 -12.80 -7.24
CA HIS A 15 -4.41 -13.34 -7.04
C HIS A 15 -3.55 -13.17 -8.29
N GLY A 16 -4.12 -13.43 -9.48
CA GLY A 16 -3.46 -13.19 -10.75
C GLY A 16 -3.04 -11.74 -10.94
N LEU A 17 -3.85 -10.77 -10.51
CA LEU A 17 -3.50 -9.35 -10.55
C LEU A 17 -2.33 -9.00 -9.63
N VAL A 18 -2.29 -9.56 -8.42
CA VAL A 18 -1.16 -9.35 -7.48
C VAL A 18 0.15 -9.81 -8.12
N ILE A 19 0.16 -11.01 -8.71
CA ILE A 19 1.34 -11.57 -9.39
C ILE A 19 1.69 -10.75 -10.63
N LEU A 20 0.72 -10.48 -11.50
CA LEU A 20 0.93 -9.73 -12.74
C LEU A 20 1.49 -8.34 -12.46
N ARG A 21 0.99 -7.68 -11.42
CA ARG A 21 1.51 -6.38 -10.99
C ARG A 21 2.97 -6.50 -10.56
N MET A 22 3.34 -7.52 -9.77
CA MET A 22 4.74 -7.72 -9.39
C MET A 22 5.64 -7.89 -10.59
N LEU A 23 5.24 -8.70 -11.57
CA LEU A 23 6.01 -8.94 -12.79
C LEU A 23 6.17 -7.66 -13.61
N ILE A 24 5.08 -6.93 -13.89
CA ILE A 24 5.11 -5.71 -14.70
C ILE A 24 5.95 -4.63 -14.01
N PHE A 25 5.68 -4.36 -12.72
CA PHE A 25 6.37 -3.29 -12.01
C PHE A 25 7.82 -3.63 -11.72
N GLY A 26 8.12 -4.90 -11.41
CA GLY A 26 9.50 -5.37 -11.27
C GLY A 26 10.28 -5.21 -12.57
N ALA A 27 9.70 -5.66 -13.70
CA ALA A 27 10.33 -5.53 -15.01
C ALA A 27 10.56 -4.06 -15.42
N VAL A 28 9.55 -3.20 -15.23
CA VAL A 28 9.69 -1.78 -15.57
C VAL A 28 10.66 -1.07 -14.63
N LEU A 29 10.56 -1.28 -13.32
CA LEU A 29 11.45 -0.61 -12.36
C LEU A 29 12.91 -1.06 -12.53
N LEU A 30 13.16 -2.37 -12.52
CA LEU A 30 14.51 -2.92 -12.49
C LEU A 30 15.12 -3.03 -13.90
N GLY A 31 14.31 -3.31 -14.91
CA GLY A 31 14.78 -3.50 -16.28
C GLY A 31 14.80 -2.25 -17.15
N VAL A 32 14.03 -1.21 -16.80
CA VAL A 32 13.90 0.01 -17.63
C VAL A 32 14.25 1.26 -16.85
N LEU A 33 13.48 1.59 -15.81
CA LEU A 33 13.59 2.88 -15.13
C LEU A 33 14.93 3.03 -14.39
N ARG A 34 15.33 2.05 -13.59
CA ARG A 34 16.61 2.12 -12.86
C ARG A 34 17.81 2.24 -13.80
N PRO A 35 18.01 1.34 -14.78
CA PRO A 35 19.14 1.47 -15.71
C PRO A 35 19.18 2.81 -16.46
N LEU A 36 18.02 3.32 -16.87
CA LEU A 36 17.95 4.54 -17.70
C LEU A 36 18.03 5.83 -16.89
N LEU A 37 17.52 5.85 -15.67
CA LEU A 37 17.32 7.08 -14.90
C LEU A 37 18.21 7.17 -13.66
N THR A 38 18.48 6.06 -12.96
CA THR A 38 19.00 6.11 -11.58
C THR A 38 20.13 5.12 -11.26
N ALA A 39 20.69 4.41 -12.24
CA ALA A 39 21.64 3.31 -12.04
C ALA A 39 22.82 3.66 -11.12
N ASP A 40 23.44 4.82 -11.36
CA ASP A 40 24.63 5.28 -10.64
C ASP A 40 24.35 6.52 -9.77
N LEU A 41 23.08 6.82 -9.51
CA LEU A 41 22.69 8.00 -8.75
C LEU A 41 22.40 7.67 -7.29
N PRO A 42 22.80 8.53 -6.34
CA PRO A 42 22.39 8.40 -4.96
C PRO A 42 20.86 8.42 -4.83
N ARG A 43 20.32 7.46 -4.06
CA ARG A 43 18.89 7.30 -3.80
C ARG A 43 18.43 8.19 -2.64
N LYS A 44 17.11 8.43 -2.56
CA LYS A 44 16.48 9.22 -1.49
C LYS A 44 16.97 10.67 -1.48
N THR A 45 17.28 11.22 -2.64
CA THR A 45 17.85 12.58 -2.77
C THR A 45 16.84 13.61 -3.24
N GLY A 46 15.74 13.18 -3.88
CA GLY A 46 14.80 14.10 -4.52
C GLY A 46 15.31 14.68 -5.84
N SER A 47 16.27 13.99 -6.47
CA SER A 47 16.81 14.35 -7.79
C SER A 47 15.73 14.30 -8.88
N ASN A 48 15.95 15.02 -9.99
CA ASN A 48 15.02 14.99 -11.14
C ASN A 48 14.76 13.56 -11.65
N PRO A 49 15.78 12.70 -11.83
CA PRO A 49 15.53 11.33 -12.30
C PRO A 49 14.75 10.47 -11.30
N GLU A 50 14.97 10.64 -9.99
CA GLU A 50 14.20 9.93 -8.97
C GLU A 50 12.74 10.38 -8.95
N LEU A 51 12.46 11.68 -9.08
CA LEU A 51 11.10 12.19 -9.19
C LEU A 51 10.39 11.64 -10.43
N LEU A 52 11.08 11.60 -11.58
CA LEU A 52 10.52 11.06 -12.82
C LEU A 52 10.23 9.57 -12.69
N GLU A 53 11.16 8.78 -12.14
CA GLU A 53 10.96 7.35 -11.86
C GLU A 53 9.69 7.12 -11.01
N GLN A 54 9.54 7.85 -9.90
CA GLN A 54 8.41 7.67 -9.00
C GLN A 54 7.09 8.19 -9.58
N ALA A 55 7.13 9.25 -10.38
CA ALA A 55 5.95 9.73 -11.09
C ALA A 55 5.45 8.68 -12.10
N ILE A 56 6.35 8.05 -12.84
CA ILE A 56 6.00 6.97 -13.77
C ILE A 56 5.39 5.79 -13.00
N LEU A 57 5.99 5.36 -11.89
CA LEU A 57 5.46 4.26 -11.08
C LEU A 57 4.08 4.58 -10.49
N ALA A 58 3.85 5.82 -10.04
CA ALA A 58 2.56 6.24 -9.51
C ALA A 58 1.48 6.26 -10.60
N LEU A 59 1.79 6.80 -11.79
CA LEU A 59 0.89 6.79 -12.94
C LEU A 59 0.58 5.38 -13.42
N MET A 60 1.58 4.50 -13.45
CA MET A 60 1.38 3.08 -13.75
C MET A 60 0.45 2.42 -12.73
N ALA A 61 0.56 2.72 -11.43
CA ALA A 61 -0.33 2.16 -10.41
C ALA A 61 -1.78 2.56 -10.63
N VAL A 62 -2.02 3.85 -10.93
CA VAL A 62 -3.35 4.35 -11.30
C VAL A 62 -3.86 3.68 -12.58
N GLY A 63 -3.04 3.65 -13.63
CA GLY A 63 -3.37 3.02 -14.91
C GLY A 63 -3.68 1.53 -14.79
N PHE A 64 -2.94 0.81 -13.94
CA PHE A 64 -3.17 -0.60 -13.66
C PHE A 64 -4.55 -0.83 -13.02
N VAL A 65 -4.92 -0.03 -12.01
CA VAL A 65 -6.26 -0.09 -11.40
C VAL A 65 -7.34 0.23 -12.42
N LEU A 66 -7.19 1.31 -13.18
CA LEU A 66 -8.17 1.72 -14.18
C LEU A 66 -8.37 0.66 -15.27
N LEU A 67 -7.29 0.03 -15.73
CA LEU A 67 -7.36 -1.01 -16.74
C LEU A 67 -7.94 -2.31 -16.18
N PHE A 68 -7.31 -2.89 -15.16
CA PHE A 68 -7.60 -4.25 -14.75
C PHE A 68 -8.81 -4.36 -13.82
N LEU A 69 -9.03 -3.39 -12.95
CA LEU A 69 -10.19 -3.41 -12.04
C LEU A 69 -11.39 -2.69 -12.65
N VAL A 70 -11.22 -1.47 -13.15
CA VAL A 70 -12.35 -0.68 -13.65
C VAL A 70 -12.77 -1.14 -15.05
N LYS A 71 -11.87 -1.19 -16.03
CA LYS A 71 -12.22 -1.53 -17.43
C LYS A 71 -12.47 -3.03 -17.64
N ILE A 72 -11.57 -3.89 -17.15
CA ILE A 72 -11.66 -5.34 -17.41
C ILE A 72 -12.59 -6.05 -16.41
N ALA A 73 -12.39 -5.85 -15.10
CA ALA A 73 -13.22 -6.48 -14.07
C ALA A 73 -14.55 -5.75 -13.82
N LYS A 74 -14.77 -4.57 -14.43
CA LYS A 74 -16.00 -3.77 -14.33
C LYS A 74 -16.38 -3.47 -12.88
N VAL A 75 -15.37 -3.22 -12.04
CA VAL A 75 -15.50 -2.89 -10.63
C VAL A 75 -15.64 -1.38 -10.49
N THR A 76 -16.61 -0.92 -9.69
CA THR A 76 -16.79 0.52 -9.42
C THR A 76 -15.92 0.97 -8.24
N TRP A 77 -15.68 2.27 -8.12
CA TRP A 77 -15.00 2.83 -6.94
C TRP A 77 -15.75 2.52 -5.63
N LYS A 78 -17.08 2.45 -5.69
CA LYS A 78 -17.91 2.06 -4.54
C LYS A 78 -17.65 0.61 -4.13
N ASP A 79 -17.53 -0.32 -5.09
CA ASP A 79 -17.19 -1.72 -4.82
C ASP A 79 -15.80 -1.85 -4.18
N LEU A 80 -14.85 -1.02 -4.63
CA LEU A 80 -13.51 -0.91 -4.02
C LEU A 80 -13.52 -0.24 -2.65
N GLY A 81 -14.67 0.19 -2.14
CA GLY A 81 -14.88 0.84 -0.85
C GLY A 81 -14.47 2.31 -0.79
N PHE A 82 -14.46 2.99 -1.94
CA PHE A 82 -14.37 4.45 -2.03
C PHE A 82 -15.76 5.02 -2.28
N SER A 83 -16.33 5.65 -1.26
CA SER A 83 -17.62 6.34 -1.34
C SER A 83 -17.57 7.64 -0.54
N ARG A 84 -18.53 8.54 -0.81
CA ARG A 84 -18.71 9.77 -0.01
C ARG A 84 -19.38 9.50 1.35
N GLU A 85 -19.96 8.31 1.51
CA GLU A 85 -20.68 7.92 2.72
C GLU A 85 -19.72 7.82 3.91
N GLY A 86 -19.97 8.61 4.95
CA GLY A 86 -19.11 8.66 6.12
C GLY A 86 -17.67 9.12 5.82
N LEU A 87 -17.42 9.83 4.72
CA LEU A 87 -16.06 10.21 4.29
C LEU A 87 -15.26 10.89 5.41
N ARG A 88 -15.84 11.87 6.10
CA ARG A 88 -15.17 12.53 7.25
C ARG A 88 -14.77 11.54 8.32
N ARG A 89 -15.67 10.63 8.71
CA ARG A 89 -15.39 9.58 9.70
C ARG A 89 -14.26 8.68 9.20
N ASN A 90 -14.30 8.24 7.94
CA ASN A 90 -13.28 7.37 7.37
C ASN A 90 -11.90 8.03 7.28
N LEU A 91 -11.84 9.32 6.94
CA LEU A 91 -10.61 10.11 6.97
C LEU A 91 -10.05 10.18 8.40
N LEU A 92 -10.88 10.52 9.39
CA LEU A 92 -10.49 10.59 10.80
C LEU A 92 -10.04 9.23 11.34
N THR A 93 -10.74 8.14 10.98
CA THR A 93 -10.32 6.77 11.31
C THR A 93 -8.96 6.46 10.69
N GLY A 94 -8.69 6.89 9.45
CA GLY A 94 -7.39 6.71 8.82
C GLY A 94 -6.26 7.42 9.57
N VAL A 95 -6.49 8.67 10.00
CA VAL A 95 -5.54 9.42 10.84
C VAL A 95 -5.33 8.73 12.19
N ALA A 96 -6.39 8.23 12.82
CA ALA A 96 -6.29 7.51 14.09
C ALA A 96 -5.53 6.18 13.93
N VAL A 97 -5.75 5.44 12.84
CA VAL A 97 -5.02 4.21 12.53
C VAL A 97 -3.54 4.50 12.25
N PHE A 98 -3.22 5.59 11.55
CA PHE A 98 -1.85 6.07 11.40
C PHE A 98 -1.20 6.37 12.75
N ALA A 99 -1.87 7.14 13.60
CA ALA A 99 -1.37 7.47 14.94
C ALA A 99 -1.14 6.23 15.81
N ALA A 100 -2.04 5.23 15.76
CA ALA A 100 -1.85 3.95 16.42
C ALA A 100 -0.65 3.17 15.83
N GLY A 101 -0.43 3.27 14.52
CA GLY A 101 0.73 2.71 13.85
C GLY A 101 2.07 3.27 14.33
N LEU A 102 2.12 4.52 14.81
CA LEU A 102 3.33 5.10 15.40
C LEU A 102 3.80 4.32 16.64
N VAL A 103 2.89 3.67 17.37
CA VAL A 103 3.25 2.80 18.49
C VAL A 103 4.03 1.59 18.01
N VAL A 104 3.63 0.99 16.88
CA VAL A 104 4.35 -0.15 16.28
C VAL A 104 5.77 0.26 15.90
N ILE A 105 5.94 1.47 15.37
CA ILE A 105 7.25 2.00 14.97
C ILE A 105 8.10 2.32 16.21
N ALA A 106 7.52 2.94 17.23
CA ALA A 106 8.21 3.20 18.49
C ALA A 106 8.68 1.91 19.17
N VAL A 107 7.84 0.86 19.14
CA VAL A 107 8.22 -0.47 19.65
C VAL A 107 9.36 -1.08 18.85
N ARG A 108 9.33 -0.98 17.50
CA ARG A 108 10.43 -1.42 16.65
C ARG A 108 11.74 -0.71 17.04
N PHE A 109 11.73 0.62 17.16
CA PHE A 109 12.89 1.41 17.56
C PHE A 109 13.42 0.99 18.93
N ALA A 110 12.52 0.78 19.90
CA ALA A 110 12.91 0.32 21.24
C ALA A 110 13.55 -1.08 21.23
N ILE A 111 13.10 -1.98 20.34
CA ILE A 111 13.69 -3.31 20.15
C ILE A 111 15.08 -3.19 19.49
N ASP A 112 15.20 -2.32 18.49
CA ASP A 112 16.44 -2.10 17.75
C ASP A 112 17.49 -1.32 18.59
N GLY A 113 17.08 -0.73 19.72
CA GLY A 113 17.93 0.08 20.60
C GLY A 113 18.08 1.52 20.15
N ASP A 114 17.29 1.95 19.14
CA ASP A 114 17.35 3.27 18.55
C ASP A 114 16.52 4.29 19.36
N PRO A 115 17.01 5.51 19.56
CA PRO A 115 16.24 6.57 20.21
C PRO A 115 14.96 6.90 19.44
N VAL A 116 13.81 6.91 20.12
CA VAL A 116 12.52 7.33 19.53
C VAL A 116 12.57 8.78 18.99
N SER A 117 13.46 9.62 19.52
CA SER A 117 13.72 10.97 19.01
C SER A 117 14.16 10.98 17.55
N ASP A 118 14.79 9.91 17.06
CA ASP A 118 15.33 9.82 15.71
C ASP A 118 14.20 9.68 14.68
N ILE A 119 13.05 9.13 15.07
CA ILE A 119 11.82 9.13 14.27
C ILE A 119 11.43 10.57 13.93
N TRP A 120 11.43 11.46 14.94
CA TRP A 120 11.03 12.85 14.74
C TRP A 120 12.03 13.63 13.90
N GLN A 121 13.33 13.44 14.17
CA GLN A 121 14.39 14.10 13.40
C GLN A 121 14.37 13.67 11.93
N ALA A 122 14.18 12.38 11.65
CA ALA A 122 14.07 11.88 10.28
C ALA A 122 12.80 12.39 9.57
N ALA A 123 11.65 12.35 10.24
CA ALA A 123 10.38 12.82 9.66
C ALA A 123 10.41 14.33 9.31
N LEU A 124 11.11 15.14 10.11
CA LEU A 124 11.29 16.57 9.84
C LEU A 124 12.45 16.88 8.88
N GLY A 125 13.47 16.02 8.82
CA GLY A 125 14.70 16.24 8.05
C GLY A 125 14.55 16.14 6.53
N TYR A 126 13.41 15.69 6.01
CA TYR A 126 13.21 15.61 4.55
C TYR A 126 13.05 16.99 3.90
N SER A 127 13.88 17.25 2.89
CA SER A 127 13.73 18.38 1.98
C SER A 127 12.39 18.32 1.22
N THR A 128 11.93 19.47 0.71
CA THR A 128 10.70 19.54 -0.11
C THR A 128 10.72 18.55 -1.27
N ARG A 129 11.87 18.36 -1.92
CA ARG A 129 12.00 17.45 -3.06
C ARG A 129 11.93 15.97 -2.64
N GLN A 130 12.54 15.61 -1.52
CA GLN A 130 12.38 14.27 -0.93
C GLN A 130 10.93 14.02 -0.54
N ARG A 131 10.23 15.01 0.04
CA ARG A 131 8.79 14.89 0.35
C ARG A 131 7.95 14.65 -0.90
N LEU A 132 8.25 15.31 -2.02
CA LEU A 132 7.57 15.04 -3.29
C LEU A 132 7.78 13.59 -3.76
N VAL A 133 9.01 13.08 -3.69
CA VAL A 133 9.31 11.66 -3.98
C VAL A 133 8.47 10.74 -3.10
N ILE A 134 8.46 10.99 -1.79
CA ILE A 134 7.74 10.18 -0.81
C ILE A 134 6.22 10.23 -1.05
N VAL A 135 5.66 11.39 -1.40
CA VAL A 135 4.24 11.51 -1.75
C VAL A 135 3.89 10.70 -3.00
N LEU A 136 4.76 10.69 -4.01
CA LEU A 136 4.57 9.85 -5.20
C LEU A 136 4.57 8.36 -4.85
N VAL A 137 5.43 7.94 -3.92
CA VAL A 137 5.39 6.58 -3.34
C VAL A 137 4.06 6.36 -2.59
N GLY A 138 3.60 7.33 -1.80
CA GLY A 138 2.29 7.31 -1.14
C GLY A 138 1.14 7.05 -2.12
N ILE A 139 1.13 7.74 -3.26
CA ILE A 139 0.12 7.52 -4.33
C ILE A 139 0.26 6.11 -4.89
N HIS A 140 1.49 5.68 -5.17
CA HIS A 140 1.77 4.35 -5.67
C HIS A 140 1.25 3.25 -4.74
N VAL A 141 1.41 3.37 -3.41
CA VAL A 141 0.91 2.35 -2.48
C VAL A 141 -0.61 2.38 -2.32
N VAL A 142 -1.27 3.53 -2.42
CA VAL A 142 -2.73 3.59 -2.36
C VAL A 142 -3.33 2.83 -3.54
N PHE A 143 -2.92 3.15 -4.78
CA PHE A 143 -3.49 2.50 -5.97
C PHE A 143 -2.90 1.12 -6.22
N GLY A 144 -1.59 0.98 -5.98
CA GLY A 144 -0.85 -0.23 -6.24
C GLY A 144 -1.01 -1.29 -5.17
N GLU A 145 -1.45 -0.96 -3.96
CA GLU A 145 -1.57 -1.92 -2.86
C GLU A 145 -2.95 -1.85 -2.21
N GLU A 146 -3.33 -0.73 -1.61
CA GLU A 146 -4.59 -0.67 -0.84
C GLU A 146 -5.83 -0.99 -1.68
N VAL A 147 -5.90 -0.48 -2.91
CA VAL A 147 -7.01 -0.80 -3.83
C VAL A 147 -7.03 -2.30 -4.18
N LEU A 148 -5.87 -2.94 -4.42
CA LEU A 148 -5.81 -4.35 -4.77
C LEU A 148 -6.11 -5.25 -3.56
N PHE A 149 -5.46 -5.02 -2.43
CA PHE A 149 -5.56 -5.85 -1.24
C PHE A 149 -6.85 -5.58 -0.47
N ARG A 150 -7.14 -4.33 -0.09
CA ARG A 150 -8.27 -3.98 0.80
C ARG A 150 -9.53 -3.67 0.00
N GLY A 151 -9.36 -3.13 -1.21
CA GLY A 151 -10.46 -2.83 -2.12
C GLY A 151 -11.02 -4.04 -2.88
N TYR A 152 -10.19 -5.05 -3.21
CA TYR A 152 -10.62 -6.13 -4.10
C TYR A 152 -10.37 -7.55 -3.57
N LEU A 153 -9.17 -7.88 -3.10
CA LEU A 153 -8.84 -9.23 -2.63
C LEU A 153 -9.53 -9.57 -1.30
N GLN A 154 -9.38 -8.73 -0.27
CA GLN A 154 -9.95 -8.95 1.06
C GLN A 154 -11.49 -9.07 1.01
N PRO A 155 -12.25 -8.21 0.32
CA PRO A 155 -13.70 -8.37 0.22
C PRO A 155 -14.12 -9.68 -0.46
N GLY A 156 -13.37 -10.13 -1.46
CA GLY A 156 -13.59 -11.43 -2.10
C GLY A 156 -13.36 -12.60 -1.15
N LEU A 157 -12.24 -12.59 -0.43
CA LEU A 157 -11.94 -13.60 0.59
C LEU A 157 -12.96 -13.56 1.72
N ARG A 158 -13.42 -12.37 2.12
CA ARG A 158 -14.45 -12.20 3.15
C ARG A 158 -15.77 -12.82 2.72
N ALA A 159 -16.19 -12.60 1.48
CA ALA A 159 -17.43 -13.17 0.94
C ALA A 159 -17.41 -14.71 0.92
N ARG A 160 -16.22 -15.32 0.78
CA ARG A 160 -16.07 -16.78 0.70
C ARG A 160 -15.77 -17.46 2.04
N PHE A 161 -14.94 -16.84 2.87
CA PHE A 161 -14.33 -17.46 4.06
C PHE A 161 -14.60 -16.72 5.36
N GLY A 162 -15.33 -15.60 5.31
CA GLY A 162 -15.58 -14.75 6.46
C GLY A 162 -14.42 -13.79 6.79
N PRO A 163 -14.64 -12.87 7.76
CA PRO A 163 -13.77 -11.72 7.98
C PRO A 163 -12.39 -12.08 8.54
N ALA A 164 -12.32 -13.00 9.50
CA ALA A 164 -11.07 -13.37 10.15
C ALA A 164 -10.06 -13.98 9.16
N LEU A 165 -10.51 -14.96 8.35
CA LEU A 165 -9.67 -15.57 7.33
C LEU A 165 -9.30 -14.59 6.22
N ALA A 166 -10.21 -13.68 5.84
CA ALA A 166 -9.93 -12.66 4.84
C ALA A 166 -8.79 -11.73 5.27
N ILE A 167 -8.81 -11.26 6.53
CA ILE A 167 -7.74 -10.43 7.09
C ILE A 167 -6.43 -11.21 7.14
N GLY A 168 -6.46 -12.43 7.70
CA GLY A 168 -5.25 -13.26 7.84
C GLY A 168 -4.59 -13.57 6.50
N ILE A 169 -5.35 -14.11 5.54
CA ILE A 169 -4.85 -14.48 4.21
C ILE A 169 -4.35 -13.24 3.46
N THR A 170 -5.12 -12.15 3.45
CA THR A 170 -4.70 -10.91 2.77
C THR A 170 -3.41 -10.35 3.37
N SER A 171 -3.26 -10.40 4.69
CA SER A 171 -2.05 -9.93 5.39
C SER A 171 -0.82 -10.77 5.07
N LEU A 172 -0.98 -12.10 4.97
CA LEU A 172 0.10 -13.00 4.58
C LEU A 172 0.53 -12.80 3.11
N ILE A 173 -0.44 -12.67 2.20
CA ILE A 173 -0.14 -12.38 0.78
C ILE A 173 0.52 -10.99 0.66
N PHE A 174 0.04 -10.00 1.41
CA PHE A 174 0.63 -8.66 1.45
C PHE A 174 2.08 -8.70 1.95
N ALA A 175 2.38 -9.48 2.99
CA ALA A 175 3.74 -9.65 3.47
C ALA A 175 4.65 -10.36 2.46
N ALA A 176 4.16 -11.45 1.84
CA ALA A 176 4.90 -12.18 0.82
C ALA A 176 5.13 -11.37 -0.47
N TYR A 177 4.25 -10.41 -0.75
CA TYR A 177 4.39 -9.45 -1.84
C TYR A 177 5.59 -8.50 -1.65
N HIS A 178 6.05 -8.30 -0.42
CA HIS A 178 7.26 -7.54 -0.14
C HIS A 178 8.48 -8.47 -0.22
N VAL A 179 9.42 -8.17 -1.13
CA VAL A 179 10.67 -8.93 -1.35
C VAL A 179 11.71 -8.84 -0.22
N ASN A 180 11.31 -8.36 0.98
CA ASN A 180 12.15 -8.37 2.17
C ASN A 180 11.86 -9.64 2.99
N PHE A 181 12.70 -10.67 2.79
CA PHE A 181 12.54 -11.98 3.40
C PHE A 181 13.16 -12.12 4.79
N SER A 182 13.59 -11.04 5.44
CA SER A 182 14.01 -11.14 6.84
C SER A 182 12.80 -11.53 7.70
N PRO A 183 12.93 -12.44 8.69
CA PRO A 183 11.80 -12.85 9.52
C PRO A 183 11.10 -11.67 10.20
N MET A 184 11.86 -10.69 10.68
CA MET A 184 11.32 -9.49 11.31
C MET A 184 10.62 -8.56 10.31
N GLY A 185 11.18 -8.39 9.11
CA GLY A 185 10.55 -7.61 8.04
C GLY A 185 9.23 -8.24 7.57
N PHE A 186 9.21 -9.56 7.40
CA PHE A 186 8.00 -10.30 7.05
C PHE A 186 6.93 -10.15 8.15
N LEU A 187 7.30 -10.36 9.42
CA LEU A 187 6.38 -10.20 10.55
C LEU A 187 5.84 -8.76 10.63
N GLY A 188 6.70 -7.76 10.45
CA GLY A 188 6.30 -6.35 10.39
C GLY A 188 5.26 -6.09 9.29
N ASN A 189 5.46 -6.65 8.09
CA ASN A 189 4.51 -6.53 6.99
C ASN A 189 3.20 -7.28 7.26
N VAL A 190 3.23 -8.42 7.96
CA VAL A 190 2.01 -9.10 8.41
C VAL A 190 1.24 -8.21 9.39
N LEU A 191 1.92 -7.58 10.36
CA LEU A 191 1.29 -6.69 11.35
C LEU A 191 0.64 -5.47 10.67
N TRP A 192 1.33 -4.79 9.77
CA TRP A 192 0.74 -3.72 8.94
C TRP A 192 -0.43 -4.24 8.11
N GLY A 193 -0.26 -5.43 7.54
CA GLY A 193 -1.28 -6.23 6.88
C GLY A 193 -2.59 -6.26 7.67
N VAL A 194 -2.49 -6.71 8.93
CA VAL A 194 -3.58 -6.88 9.88
C VAL A 194 -4.18 -5.54 10.29
N ILE A 195 -3.37 -4.54 10.60
CA ILE A 195 -3.84 -3.20 11.01
C ILE A 195 -4.74 -2.59 9.94
N TRP A 196 -4.27 -2.57 8.69
CA TRP A 196 -5.03 -2.04 7.56
C TRP A 196 -6.22 -2.94 7.19
N GLY A 197 -6.07 -4.26 7.33
CA GLY A 197 -7.16 -5.21 7.12
C GLY A 197 -8.31 -5.02 8.12
N LEU A 198 -7.98 -4.78 9.40
CA LEU A 198 -8.95 -4.45 10.46
C LEU A 198 -9.60 -3.09 10.21
N ALA A 199 -8.84 -2.09 9.77
CA ALA A 199 -9.38 -0.78 9.40
C ALA A 199 -10.41 -0.90 8.26
N ARG A 200 -10.10 -1.70 7.23
CA ARG A 200 -11.04 -2.01 6.14
C ARG A 200 -12.28 -2.76 6.65
N GLU A 201 -12.11 -3.81 7.44
CA GLU A 201 -13.22 -4.64 7.90
C GLU A 201 -14.19 -3.84 8.79
N ARG A 202 -13.66 -3.06 9.75
CA ARG A 202 -14.48 -2.27 10.68
C ARG A 202 -15.21 -1.10 10.02
N SER A 203 -14.61 -0.49 9.00
CA SER A 203 -15.19 0.68 8.34
C SER A 203 -16.05 0.35 7.12
N GLY A 204 -15.87 -0.84 6.53
CA GLY A 204 -16.41 -1.17 5.21
C GLY A 204 -15.82 -0.35 4.05
N SER A 205 -14.78 0.44 4.31
CA SER A 205 -14.17 1.37 3.35
C SER A 205 -12.66 1.14 3.22
N THR A 206 -12.09 1.36 2.02
CA THR A 206 -10.63 1.38 1.82
C THR A 206 -10.03 2.72 2.18
N VAL A 207 -10.85 3.76 2.39
CA VAL A 207 -10.36 5.11 2.70
C VAL A 207 -9.51 5.14 3.99
N PRO A 208 -9.91 4.53 5.12
CA PRO A 208 -9.10 4.60 6.33
C PRO A 208 -7.73 3.95 6.17
N SER A 209 -7.66 2.78 5.52
CA SER A 209 -6.39 2.09 5.29
C SER A 209 -5.54 2.85 4.27
N SER A 210 -6.14 3.42 3.23
CA SER A 210 -5.45 4.27 2.24
C SER A 210 -4.84 5.51 2.87
N VAL A 211 -5.59 6.20 3.72
CA VAL A 211 -5.09 7.38 4.45
C VAL A 211 -3.96 6.98 5.38
N ALA A 212 -4.12 5.92 6.16
CA ALA A 212 -3.10 5.49 7.10
C ALA A 212 -1.79 5.09 6.39
N HIS A 213 -1.90 4.31 5.31
CA HIS A 213 -0.75 3.87 4.52
C HIS A 213 -0.09 5.05 3.78
N PHE A 214 -0.88 5.96 3.21
CA PHE A 214 -0.36 7.18 2.60
C PHE A 214 0.38 8.07 3.61
N LEU A 215 -0.14 8.22 4.83
CA LEU A 215 0.51 8.99 5.90
C LEU A 215 1.79 8.32 6.40
N ASN A 216 1.82 6.98 6.51
CA ASN A 216 3.06 6.25 6.79
C ASN A 216 4.18 6.67 5.84
N TRP A 217 3.91 6.73 4.53
CA TRP A 217 4.89 7.24 3.58
C TRP A 217 5.08 8.75 3.73
N SER A 218 4.06 9.57 3.47
CA SER A 218 4.20 11.04 3.37
C SER A 218 4.74 11.73 4.63
N VAL A 219 4.59 11.13 5.81
CA VAL A 219 5.12 11.65 7.07
C VAL A 219 6.46 11.00 7.44
N LEU A 220 6.55 9.66 7.41
CA LEU A 220 7.70 8.93 7.96
C LEU A 220 8.76 8.60 6.90
N GLY A 221 8.41 8.65 5.63
CA GLY A 221 9.32 8.48 4.51
C GLY A 221 9.96 7.11 4.48
N TRP A 222 11.28 7.07 4.69
CA TRP A 222 12.10 5.87 4.61
C TRP A 222 12.60 5.37 5.99
N LEU A 223 11.97 5.82 7.07
CA LEU A 223 12.14 5.29 8.44
C LEU A 223 11.81 3.79 8.54
#